data_AF-A0AAD9WM51-F1
#
_entry.id   AF-A0AAD9WM51-F1
#
_cell.length_a   1.000
_cell.length_b   1.000
_cell.length_c   1.000
_cell.angle_alpha   90.00
_cell.angle_beta   90.00
_cell.angle_gamma   90.00
#
_symmetry.space_group_name_H-M   'P 1'
#
loop_
_entity.id
_entity.type
_entity.pdbx_description
1 polymer ?
#
loop_
_entity_poly.entity_id
_entity_poly.type
_entity_poly.pdbx_seq_one_letter_code
_entity_poly.pdbx_strand_id
1 'polypeptide(L)'
;MAPKKSKNRTPSPDPNGIFSGISVYLVEKGVQNRRLQVWKQKLVQMGATIEERLSKKVSHVFAVDLNSLLQQVDRERLTRYKGFILLYQWLVDSLSSGEKVSEDLYLLNLDSEEDNIADKSLDWKQENENVSSDCEPLHHKRIKSSHEDVESFKVESKRDADNNAVSETLNSSISSDNLPDSPSTASMSLDTPGGQFKDVNVLQPSLPYSPPDLNKNITEIFGKLINIYRALGEDRRSFSYYKVIPVIEKLPFKIESADQVKGLPGIGKSMQDHIQEIVTNGNLSKLEHFETDEKVRTISLFGEVWGIGPATAQKLYEKGYRTLDDLKSEDSLTHSQRVGLKYFDDIKTRIPRQEVQDMELLLQKAGEDILPGVDIVCGGSFRRGKSSCGDLDIVITHPDGKSHKGFLSRFVKRLKDMNFLREDLIFSTHSEEDSDSCVDTYFGLCTYPGRELRRRIDLKVYPRDIYAFGLIHWTGNDVLNRRLRLLADSKGYRLDDTGLFPATHGSGGKKGAKASTSLKFGTEKEVFDFLGFPWFEPHERNL
;
A
#
# COMPACT_ATOMS: atom_id res chain seq x y z
N MET A 1 -26.96 -22.59 37.75
CA MET A 1 -26.93 -22.58 36.27
C MET A 1 -27.65 -21.32 35.79
N ALA A 2 -27.13 -20.59 34.80
CA ALA A 2 -27.84 -19.44 34.24
C ALA A 2 -29.00 -19.90 33.32
N PRO A 3 -30.13 -19.16 33.25
CA PRO A 3 -31.25 -19.53 32.39
C PRO A 3 -30.88 -19.39 30.91
N LYS A 4 -31.29 -20.35 30.09
CA LYS A 4 -31.11 -20.28 28.63
C LYS A 4 -31.96 -19.14 28.07
N LYS A 5 -31.36 -18.23 27.29
CA LYS A 5 -32.10 -17.21 26.53
C LYS A 5 -33.15 -17.88 25.66
N SER A 6 -34.36 -17.32 25.64
CA SER A 6 -35.45 -17.77 24.78
C SER A 6 -35.08 -17.62 23.29
N LYS A 7 -35.65 -18.48 22.44
CA LYS A 7 -35.49 -18.36 20.99
C LYS A 7 -36.05 -17.02 20.51
N ASN A 8 -35.36 -16.36 19.59
CA ASN A 8 -35.88 -15.16 18.91
C ASN A 8 -37.26 -15.48 18.31
N ARG A 9 -38.30 -14.78 18.76
CA ARG A 9 -39.52 -14.63 17.96
C ARG A 9 -39.16 -13.74 16.78
N THR A 10 -39.53 -14.15 15.57
CA THR A 10 -39.57 -13.22 14.45
C THR A 10 -40.59 -12.12 14.77
N PRO A 11 -40.27 -10.83 14.54
CA PRO A 11 -41.25 -9.76 14.70
C PRO A 11 -42.43 -9.98 13.76
N SER A 12 -43.62 -9.55 14.17
CA SER A 12 -44.81 -9.55 13.32
C SER A 12 -44.64 -8.59 12.14
N PRO A 13 -45.23 -8.89 10.96
CA PRO A 13 -45.30 -7.94 9.86
C PRO A 13 -45.99 -6.65 10.27
N ASP A 14 -45.43 -5.50 9.86
CA ASP A 14 -46.11 -4.21 9.94
C ASP A 14 -46.79 -3.91 8.60
N PRO A 15 -48.14 -3.95 8.51
CA PRO A 15 -48.86 -3.66 7.27
C PRO A 15 -48.74 -2.18 6.85
N ASN A 16 -48.30 -1.29 7.74
CA ASN A 16 -48.06 0.13 7.48
C ASN A 16 -46.56 0.46 7.38
N GLY A 17 -45.67 -0.55 7.32
CA GLY A 17 -44.24 -0.36 7.21
C GLY A 17 -43.79 0.34 5.93
N ILE A 18 -42.51 0.75 5.86
CA ILE A 18 -41.99 1.66 4.83
C ILE A 18 -42.11 1.12 3.38
N PHE A 19 -42.31 -0.18 3.19
CA PHE A 19 -42.54 -0.80 1.88
C PHE A 19 -43.98 -1.32 1.72
N SER A 20 -44.94 -0.82 2.52
CA SER A 20 -46.36 -1.09 2.30
C SER A 20 -46.80 -0.66 0.90
N GLY A 21 -47.71 -1.43 0.31
CA GLY A 21 -48.17 -1.30 -1.08
C GLY A 21 -47.16 -1.80 -2.14
N ILE A 22 -45.91 -2.11 -1.78
CA ILE A 22 -44.91 -2.65 -2.73
C ILE A 22 -45.07 -4.17 -2.87
N SER A 23 -45.00 -4.64 -4.11
CA SER A 23 -44.82 -6.04 -4.48
C SER A 23 -43.46 -6.23 -5.14
N VAL A 24 -42.68 -7.21 -4.66
CA VAL A 24 -41.27 -7.40 -5.00
C VAL A 24 -41.02 -8.75 -5.66
N TYR A 25 -40.23 -8.75 -6.73
CA TYR A 25 -39.55 -9.94 -7.26
C TYR A 25 -38.04 -9.83 -7.01
N LEU A 26 -37.41 -10.96 -6.70
CA LEU A 26 -36.02 -11.03 -6.25
C LEU A 26 -35.23 -11.97 -7.16
N VAL A 27 -34.21 -11.45 -7.83
CA VAL A 27 -33.27 -12.24 -8.62
C VAL A 27 -32.30 -12.94 -7.66
N GLU A 28 -32.22 -14.26 -7.75
CA GLU A 28 -31.42 -15.08 -6.83
C GLU A 28 -29.99 -15.28 -7.36
N LYS A 29 -29.80 -15.13 -8.68
CA LYS A 29 -28.48 -15.02 -9.32
C LYS A 29 -27.67 -13.85 -8.74
N GLY A 30 -26.37 -14.09 -8.53
CA GLY A 30 -25.44 -13.13 -7.91
C GLY A 30 -25.56 -13.00 -6.38
N VAL A 31 -26.61 -13.54 -5.74
CA VAL A 31 -26.86 -13.34 -4.30
C VAL A 31 -26.60 -14.60 -3.48
N GLN A 32 -25.90 -14.48 -2.36
CA GLN A 32 -25.81 -15.56 -1.37
C GLN A 32 -27.19 -15.84 -0.75
N ASN A 33 -27.68 -17.08 -0.83
CA ASN A 33 -29.00 -17.50 -0.32
C ASN A 33 -29.33 -16.99 1.10
N ARG A 34 -28.34 -16.95 2.00
CA ARG A 34 -28.51 -16.42 3.37
C ARG A 34 -28.84 -14.91 3.40
N ARG A 35 -28.22 -14.12 2.54
CA ARG A 35 -28.48 -12.67 2.40
C ARG A 35 -29.86 -12.44 1.79
N LEU A 36 -30.21 -13.23 0.77
CA LEU A 36 -31.54 -13.21 0.14
C LEU A 36 -32.65 -13.49 1.15
N GLN A 37 -32.49 -14.51 2.02
CA GLN A 37 -33.48 -14.84 3.06
C GLN A 37 -33.64 -13.72 4.11
N VAL A 38 -32.56 -13.02 4.49
CA VAL A 38 -32.65 -11.85 5.38
C VAL A 38 -33.38 -10.70 4.72
N TRP A 39 -33.17 -10.44 3.42
CA TRP A 39 -33.94 -9.45 2.67
C TRP A 39 -35.42 -9.85 2.53
N LYS A 40 -35.73 -11.10 2.20
CA LYS A 40 -37.11 -11.62 2.16
C LYS A 40 -37.83 -11.40 3.50
N GLN A 41 -37.17 -11.69 4.63
CA GLN A 41 -37.73 -11.45 5.96
C GLN A 41 -37.93 -9.95 6.26
N LYS A 42 -36.93 -9.09 5.98
CA LYS A 42 -37.04 -7.64 6.22
C LYS A 42 -38.12 -6.96 5.38
N LEU A 43 -38.26 -7.34 4.10
CA LEU A 43 -39.28 -6.81 3.20
C LEU A 43 -40.69 -7.09 3.75
N VAL A 44 -40.99 -8.34 4.09
CA VAL A 44 -42.29 -8.73 4.68
C VAL A 44 -42.51 -8.08 6.06
N GLN A 45 -41.46 -7.94 6.87
CA GLN A 45 -41.56 -7.23 8.15
C GLN A 45 -41.98 -5.76 7.96
N MET A 46 -41.53 -5.12 6.88
CA MET A 46 -41.78 -3.71 6.56
C MET A 46 -42.93 -3.50 5.56
N GLY A 47 -43.87 -4.44 5.47
CA GLY A 47 -45.13 -4.29 4.73
C GLY A 47 -45.10 -4.67 3.24
N ALA A 48 -43.95 -5.06 2.69
CA ALA A 48 -43.88 -5.49 1.29
C ALA A 48 -44.44 -6.92 1.09
N THR A 49 -45.04 -7.13 -0.08
CA THR A 49 -45.38 -8.47 -0.58
C THR A 49 -44.25 -9.01 -1.46
N ILE A 50 -44.04 -10.33 -1.45
CA ILE A 50 -43.00 -10.99 -2.25
C ILE A 50 -43.68 -12.00 -3.17
N GLU A 51 -43.40 -11.88 -4.46
CA GLU A 51 -43.90 -12.78 -5.51
C GLU A 51 -42.79 -13.75 -5.91
N GLU A 52 -43.10 -15.03 -6.08
CA GLU A 52 -42.11 -16.05 -6.52
C GLU A 52 -41.80 -15.98 -8.02
N ARG A 53 -42.57 -15.21 -8.79
CA ARG A 53 -42.46 -15.11 -10.26
C ARG A 53 -42.77 -13.68 -10.70
N LEU A 54 -42.01 -13.17 -11.68
CA LEU A 54 -42.31 -11.87 -12.30
C LEU A 54 -43.71 -11.90 -12.93
N SER A 55 -44.62 -11.10 -12.39
CA SER A 55 -46.05 -11.01 -12.74
C SER A 55 -46.51 -9.55 -12.82
N LYS A 56 -47.71 -9.30 -13.35
CA LYS A 56 -48.29 -7.95 -13.45
C LYS A 56 -48.56 -7.27 -12.09
N LYS A 57 -48.46 -7.99 -10.97
CA LYS A 57 -48.56 -7.41 -9.62
C LYS A 57 -47.24 -6.82 -9.12
N VAL A 58 -46.11 -7.34 -9.61
CA VAL A 58 -44.78 -6.94 -9.15
C VAL A 58 -44.55 -5.48 -9.51
N SER A 59 -44.24 -4.67 -8.51
CA SER A 59 -43.95 -3.24 -8.67
C SER A 59 -42.45 -2.94 -8.74
N HIS A 60 -41.62 -3.79 -8.13
CA HIS A 60 -40.17 -3.63 -8.04
C HIS A 60 -39.48 -4.99 -8.29
N VAL A 61 -38.43 -4.99 -9.11
CA VAL A 61 -37.53 -6.13 -9.35
C VAL A 61 -36.15 -5.76 -8.83
N PHE A 62 -35.57 -6.57 -7.94
CA PHE A 62 -34.18 -6.36 -7.50
C PHE A 62 -33.21 -7.39 -8.10
N ALA A 63 -32.10 -6.90 -8.63
CA ALA A 63 -30.98 -7.69 -9.11
C ALA A 63 -29.62 -7.13 -8.64
N VAL A 64 -28.55 -7.91 -8.81
CA VAL A 64 -27.18 -7.46 -8.50
C VAL A 64 -26.63 -6.59 -9.64
N ASP A 65 -26.98 -6.96 -10.88
CA ASP A 65 -26.51 -6.40 -12.13
C ASP A 65 -27.43 -6.88 -13.27
N LEU A 66 -27.27 -6.32 -14.47
CA LEU A 66 -28.09 -6.64 -15.66
C LEU A 66 -27.90 -8.09 -16.14
N ASN A 67 -26.70 -8.66 -16.04
CA ASN A 67 -26.40 -10.02 -16.47
C ASN A 67 -27.06 -11.06 -15.56
N SER A 68 -27.01 -10.85 -14.24
CA SER A 68 -27.71 -11.66 -13.24
C SER A 68 -29.22 -11.64 -13.44
N LEU A 69 -29.79 -10.49 -13.85
CA LEU A 69 -31.21 -10.37 -14.20
C LEU A 69 -31.55 -11.17 -15.47
N LEU A 70 -30.80 -10.97 -16.56
CA LEU A 70 -31.02 -11.66 -17.84
C LEU A 70 -30.81 -13.18 -17.76
N GLN A 71 -29.96 -13.66 -16.84
CA GLN A 71 -29.81 -15.10 -16.53
C GLN A 71 -31.04 -15.74 -15.84
N GLN A 72 -32.01 -14.94 -15.37
CA GLN A 72 -33.19 -15.43 -14.64
C GLN A 72 -34.52 -14.95 -15.24
N VAL A 73 -34.53 -13.88 -16.04
CA VAL A 73 -35.71 -13.33 -16.70
C VAL A 73 -35.39 -12.87 -18.12
N ASP A 74 -36.15 -13.36 -19.08
CA ASP A 74 -35.97 -13.11 -20.52
C ASP A 74 -36.16 -11.63 -20.89
N ARG A 75 -35.33 -11.08 -21.81
CA ARG A 75 -35.40 -9.66 -22.26
C ARG A 75 -36.82 -9.26 -22.72
N GLU A 76 -37.55 -10.14 -23.39
CA GLU A 76 -38.95 -9.87 -23.78
C GLU A 76 -39.92 -9.68 -22.59
N ARG A 77 -39.64 -10.23 -21.43
CA ARG A 77 -40.52 -10.12 -20.24
C ARG A 77 -40.21 -8.84 -19.46
N LEU A 78 -38.97 -8.36 -19.55
CA LEU A 78 -38.50 -7.11 -18.96
C LEU A 78 -38.93 -5.91 -19.80
N THR A 79 -38.84 -5.97 -21.13
CA THR A 79 -39.36 -4.91 -22.04
C THR A 79 -40.90 -4.75 -21.97
N ARG A 80 -41.63 -5.81 -21.58
CA ARG A 80 -43.08 -5.75 -21.30
C ARG A 80 -43.41 -5.39 -19.85
N TYR A 81 -42.41 -5.16 -19.00
CA TYR A 81 -42.58 -4.78 -17.60
C TYR A 81 -42.81 -3.27 -17.46
N LYS A 82 -43.53 -2.85 -16.40
CA LYS A 82 -43.89 -1.44 -16.15
C LYS A 82 -43.67 -1.00 -14.69
N GLY A 83 -42.88 -1.76 -13.94
CA GLY A 83 -42.40 -1.38 -12.61
C GLY A 83 -40.91 -1.08 -12.62
N PHE A 84 -40.36 -0.78 -11.45
CA PHE A 84 -38.95 -0.42 -11.29
C PHE A 84 -38.06 -1.67 -11.36
N ILE A 85 -36.98 -1.62 -12.14
CA ILE A 85 -35.92 -2.63 -12.14
C ILE A 85 -34.70 -1.99 -11.49
N LEU A 86 -34.35 -2.44 -10.29
CA LEU A 86 -33.40 -1.75 -9.41
C LEU A 86 -32.24 -2.65 -8.97
N LEU A 87 -31.11 -2.02 -8.70
CA LEU A 87 -30.01 -2.63 -7.95
C LEU A 87 -30.43 -2.97 -6.52
N TYR A 88 -29.95 -4.10 -6.01
CA TYR A 88 -30.10 -4.49 -4.59
C TYR A 88 -29.60 -3.43 -3.59
N GLN A 89 -28.77 -2.49 -4.04
CA GLN A 89 -28.26 -1.41 -3.20
C GLN A 89 -29.38 -0.44 -2.76
N TRP A 90 -30.40 -0.16 -3.61
CA TRP A 90 -31.56 0.67 -3.22
C TRP A 90 -32.28 0.12 -1.99
N LEU A 91 -32.43 -1.22 -1.93
CA LEU A 91 -33.03 -1.91 -0.80
C LEU A 91 -32.14 -1.84 0.46
N VAL A 92 -30.81 -1.86 0.30
CA VAL A 92 -29.88 -1.69 1.43
C VAL A 92 -29.95 -0.27 1.99
N ASP A 93 -29.96 0.74 1.11
CA ASP A 93 -29.91 2.15 1.50
C ASP A 93 -31.25 2.60 2.09
N SER A 94 -32.38 2.17 1.53
CA SER A 94 -33.72 2.36 2.12
C SER A 94 -33.86 1.67 3.48
N LEU A 95 -33.31 0.45 3.64
CA LEU A 95 -33.29 -0.26 4.93
C LEU A 95 -32.27 0.32 5.94
N SER A 96 -31.44 1.28 5.55
CA SER A 96 -30.43 1.92 6.41
C SER A 96 -30.80 3.35 6.79
N SER A 97 -31.48 4.09 5.90
CA SER A 97 -32.10 5.39 6.19
C SER A 97 -33.39 5.24 7.01
N GLY A 98 -34.19 4.20 6.74
CA GLY A 98 -35.51 4.02 7.33
C GLY A 98 -36.66 4.65 6.52
N GLU A 99 -36.36 5.13 5.31
CA GLU A 99 -37.32 5.68 4.35
C GLU A 99 -37.04 5.12 2.94
N LYS A 100 -37.84 5.49 1.94
CA LYS A 100 -37.54 5.15 0.53
C LYS A 100 -36.60 6.20 -0.03
N VAL A 101 -35.40 5.81 -0.44
CA VAL A 101 -34.51 6.69 -1.23
C VAL A 101 -35.00 6.76 -2.67
N SER A 102 -34.61 7.79 -3.44
CA SER A 102 -34.99 7.89 -4.86
C SER A 102 -34.50 6.66 -5.64
N GLU A 103 -35.38 6.14 -6.49
CA GLU A 103 -35.14 5.00 -7.36
C GLU A 103 -34.17 5.32 -8.51
N ASP A 104 -34.04 6.59 -8.90
CA ASP A 104 -33.41 7.06 -10.15
C ASP A 104 -31.94 6.62 -10.29
N LEU A 105 -31.16 6.71 -9.20
CA LEU A 105 -29.74 6.36 -9.18
C LEU A 105 -29.47 4.85 -9.16
N TYR A 106 -30.51 4.03 -9.11
CA TYR A 106 -30.42 2.58 -8.93
C TYR A 106 -31.10 1.79 -10.06
N LEU A 107 -31.65 2.47 -11.07
CA LEU A 107 -32.31 1.87 -12.22
C LEU A 107 -31.33 1.05 -13.08
N LEU A 108 -31.70 -0.21 -13.35
CA LEU A 108 -31.05 -1.06 -14.34
C LEU A 108 -31.71 -0.82 -15.69
N ASN A 109 -31.08 -0.01 -16.53
CA ASN A 109 -31.55 0.22 -17.90
C ASN A 109 -31.29 -1.03 -18.79
N LEU A 110 -32.26 -1.39 -19.63
CA LEU A 110 -32.18 -2.50 -20.58
C LEU A 110 -31.51 -2.09 -21.90
N ASP A 111 -31.48 -0.79 -22.20
CA ASP A 111 -31.16 -0.27 -23.54
C ASP A 111 -29.66 -0.02 -23.74
N SER A 112 -28.83 -0.15 -22.70
CA SER A 112 -27.43 0.26 -22.67
C SER A 112 -26.42 -0.71 -23.33
N GLU A 113 -26.87 -1.65 -24.16
CA GLU A 113 -25.99 -2.63 -24.86
C GLU A 113 -26.31 -2.83 -26.35
N GLU A 114 -27.11 -1.98 -26.99
CA GLU A 114 -27.43 -2.12 -28.43
C GLU A 114 -26.57 -1.20 -29.35
N ASP A 115 -25.94 -0.14 -28.83
CA ASP A 115 -25.06 0.81 -29.56
C ASP A 115 -23.67 0.27 -29.98
N ASN A 116 -23.45 -1.05 -29.99
CA ASN A 116 -22.18 -1.66 -30.44
C ASN A 116 -22.30 -2.87 -31.39
N ILE A 117 -23.52 -3.29 -31.78
CA ILE A 117 -23.71 -4.37 -32.77
C ILE A 117 -24.84 -4.00 -33.74
N ALA A 118 -24.67 -2.89 -34.47
CA ALA A 118 -25.70 -2.34 -35.35
C ALA A 118 -25.18 -1.82 -36.72
N ASP A 119 -24.08 -2.37 -37.26
CA ASP A 119 -23.87 -2.34 -38.72
C ASP A 119 -24.37 -3.66 -39.34
N LYS A 120 -25.64 -3.63 -39.78
CA LYS A 120 -26.12 -4.44 -40.91
C LYS A 120 -27.45 -3.94 -41.46
N SER A 121 -27.36 -3.33 -42.64
CA SER A 121 -28.42 -3.10 -43.64
C SER A 121 -29.65 -2.29 -43.22
N LEU A 122 -29.78 -1.11 -43.85
CA LEU A 122 -30.94 -0.82 -44.71
C LEU A 122 -30.54 0.20 -45.79
N ASP A 123 -30.78 -0.13 -47.06
CA ASP A 123 -30.30 0.63 -48.22
C ASP A 123 -31.00 1.99 -48.42
N TRP A 124 -30.21 2.98 -48.86
CA TRP A 124 -30.64 3.93 -49.89
C TRP A 124 -29.55 4.05 -50.97
N LYS A 125 -29.98 4.18 -52.23
CA LYS A 125 -29.14 4.03 -53.44
C LYS A 125 -28.47 5.34 -53.84
N GLN A 126 -27.20 5.31 -54.27
CA GLN A 126 -26.84 5.48 -55.71
C GLN A 126 -25.32 5.35 -55.98
N GLU A 127 -25.02 4.86 -57.20
CA GLU A 127 -23.81 5.07 -58.02
C GLU A 127 -22.41 4.55 -57.57
N ASN A 128 -21.91 3.58 -58.36
CA ASN A 128 -20.57 3.43 -58.99
C ASN A 128 -19.27 3.57 -58.13
N GLU A 129 -18.18 2.81 -58.33
CA GLU A 129 -17.80 1.90 -59.44
C GLU A 129 -16.70 0.87 -59.04
N ASN A 130 -16.85 -0.40 -59.46
CA ASN A 130 -15.85 -1.45 -59.80
C ASN A 130 -14.59 -1.82 -58.95
N VAL A 131 -14.13 -3.06 -59.19
CA VAL A 131 -12.85 -3.74 -58.80
C VAL A 131 -12.80 -4.31 -57.36
N SER A 132 -13.04 -5.60 -57.04
CA SER A 132 -12.56 -6.91 -57.53
C SER A 132 -11.26 -7.42 -56.87
N SER A 133 -11.34 -8.54 -56.11
CA SER A 133 -10.32 -9.64 -56.02
C SER A 133 -10.53 -10.59 -54.80
N ASP A 134 -11.48 -11.53 -54.91
CA ASP A 134 -11.50 -12.95 -54.50
C ASP A 134 -10.65 -13.59 -53.35
N CYS A 135 -11.28 -14.62 -52.74
CA CYS A 135 -10.74 -15.87 -52.17
C CYS A 135 -10.13 -15.94 -50.73
N GLU A 136 -11.03 -16.07 -49.74
CA GLU A 136 -11.34 -17.28 -48.91
C GLU A 136 -10.24 -18.30 -48.45
N PRO A 137 -10.45 -19.05 -47.32
CA PRO A 137 -9.38 -19.60 -46.49
C PRO A 137 -9.32 -21.16 -46.37
N LEU A 138 -8.40 -21.69 -45.54
CA LEU A 138 -8.42 -23.09 -45.08
C LEU A 138 -8.19 -23.27 -43.56
N HIS A 139 -8.87 -24.26 -42.99
CA HIS A 139 -8.84 -24.61 -41.55
C HIS A 139 -7.79 -25.71 -41.19
N HIS A 140 -7.38 -25.85 -39.91
CA HIS A 140 -8.00 -26.80 -38.92
C HIS A 140 -7.14 -27.17 -37.68
N LYS A 141 -7.81 -27.15 -36.51
CA LYS A 141 -7.84 -28.12 -35.37
C LYS A 141 -6.57 -28.57 -34.59
N ARG A 142 -6.76 -28.53 -33.25
CA ARG A 142 -6.02 -29.20 -32.16
C ARG A 142 -5.99 -30.75 -32.26
N ILE A 143 -5.05 -31.39 -31.52
CA ILE A 143 -5.24 -32.66 -30.77
C ILE A 143 -4.30 -32.66 -29.53
N LYS A 144 -4.47 -33.61 -28.58
CA LYS A 144 -3.92 -33.58 -27.19
C LYS A 144 -3.70 -34.99 -26.59
N SER A 145 -2.51 -35.30 -26.06
CA SER A 145 -2.18 -36.48 -25.20
C SER A 145 -0.70 -36.44 -24.72
N SER A 146 -0.20 -37.36 -23.88
CA SER A 146 -0.40 -37.49 -22.40
C SER A 146 0.33 -38.72 -21.80
N HIS A 147 0.97 -38.61 -20.62
CA HIS A 147 1.60 -39.70 -19.82
C HIS A 147 2.83 -40.41 -20.50
N GLU A 148 3.79 -41.10 -19.84
CA GLU A 148 4.14 -41.29 -18.40
C GLU A 148 5.66 -41.64 -18.21
N ASP A 149 6.07 -41.99 -16.98
CA ASP A 149 7.45 -42.16 -16.47
C ASP A 149 8.28 -43.35 -17.02
N VAL A 150 9.61 -43.36 -16.74
CA VAL A 150 10.46 -44.53 -16.38
C VAL A 150 11.80 -44.07 -15.78
N GLU A 151 12.44 -44.89 -14.93
CA GLU A 151 13.59 -44.51 -14.09
C GLU A 151 15.00 -44.92 -14.63
N SER A 152 16.03 -44.21 -14.12
CA SER A 152 17.28 -44.76 -13.52
C SER A 152 18.60 -45.02 -14.32
N PHE A 153 19.69 -44.94 -13.53
CA PHE A 153 21.08 -45.42 -13.67
C PHE A 153 22.19 -44.60 -14.37
N LYS A 154 23.42 -44.81 -13.85
CA LYS A 154 24.68 -44.09 -14.09
C LYS A 154 25.64 -44.89 -14.98
N VAL A 155 26.54 -44.21 -15.70
CA VAL A 155 27.95 -44.65 -15.95
C VAL A 155 28.88 -43.41 -15.92
N GLU A 156 30.13 -43.59 -15.49
CA GLU A 156 31.18 -42.55 -15.40
C GLU A 156 32.10 -42.52 -16.66
N SER A 157 32.91 -41.47 -16.82
CA SER A 157 34.24 -41.61 -17.46
C SER A 157 35.25 -40.57 -16.95
N LYS A 158 36.55 -40.89 -17.03
CA LYS A 158 37.65 -40.18 -16.33
C LYS A 158 38.58 -39.36 -17.23
N ARG A 159 39.27 -38.40 -16.60
CA ARG A 159 40.75 -38.22 -16.54
C ARG A 159 41.05 -37.12 -15.50
N ASP A 160 41.94 -37.25 -14.51
CA ASP A 160 43.40 -37.52 -14.51
C ASP A 160 44.19 -36.40 -15.23
N ALA A 161 45.19 -35.69 -14.67
CA ALA A 161 45.78 -35.54 -13.32
C ALA A 161 46.40 -34.10 -13.23
N ASP A 162 47.31 -33.60 -12.37
CA ASP A 162 48.19 -34.05 -11.27
C ASP A 162 48.52 -32.77 -10.41
N ASN A 163 48.44 -32.74 -9.07
CA ASN A 163 49.46 -33.04 -8.02
C ASN A 163 50.48 -31.93 -7.62
N ASN A 164 50.90 -31.98 -6.33
CA ASN A 164 51.86 -31.13 -5.58
C ASN A 164 51.49 -29.64 -5.42
N ALA A 165 51.28 -29.04 -4.24
CA ALA A 165 51.71 -29.25 -2.85
C ALA A 165 53.13 -28.75 -2.48
N VAL A 166 53.19 -27.82 -1.51
CA VAL A 166 54.07 -27.79 -0.32
C VAL A 166 53.55 -26.68 0.61
N SER A 167 53.58 -26.91 1.93
CA SER A 167 53.23 -25.94 2.96
C SER A 167 54.50 -25.39 3.61
N GLU A 168 54.48 -24.14 4.08
CA GLU A 168 55.29 -23.79 5.26
C GLU A 168 54.64 -22.67 6.08
N THR A 169 54.91 -22.69 7.39
CA THR A 169 54.34 -21.79 8.41
C THR A 169 55.45 -21.01 9.09
N LEU A 170 55.10 -19.86 9.70
CA LEU A 170 55.63 -19.23 10.94
C LEU A 170 55.04 -17.78 10.96
N ASN A 171 54.38 -17.31 12.02
CA ASN A 171 54.92 -16.71 13.25
C ASN A 171 55.82 -15.46 12.98
N SER A 172 55.67 -14.32 13.69
CA SER A 172 54.82 -14.02 14.86
C SER A 172 54.79 -12.52 15.27
N SER A 173 53.63 -12.05 15.78
CA SER A 173 53.43 -11.13 16.94
C SER A 173 54.04 -9.70 16.99
N ILE A 174 53.56 -8.90 17.98
CA ILE A 174 54.04 -7.56 18.45
C ILE A 174 53.66 -6.41 17.47
N SER A 175 52.66 -5.54 17.70
CA SER A 175 52.42 -4.51 18.76
C SER A 175 53.45 -3.35 18.75
N SER A 176 53.13 -2.07 18.97
CA SER A 176 51.87 -1.37 19.31
C SER A 176 51.91 0.10 18.80
N ASP A 177 50.82 0.84 19.01
CA ASP A 177 50.69 2.32 19.09
C ASP A 177 51.46 3.23 18.10
N ASN A 178 50.72 4.06 17.36
CA ASN A 178 50.67 5.53 17.62
C ASN A 178 49.70 6.27 16.67
N LEU A 179 49.09 7.33 17.20
CA LEU A 179 48.53 8.48 16.45
C LEU A 179 49.69 9.42 16.04
N PRO A 180 49.62 10.22 14.96
CA PRO A 180 48.75 11.41 15.01
C PRO A 180 48.22 11.99 13.68
N ASP A 181 47.38 13.03 13.87
CA ASP A 181 47.16 14.22 13.04
C ASP A 181 46.52 14.16 11.63
N SER A 182 45.83 15.27 11.36
CA SER A 182 45.18 15.60 10.08
C SER A 182 46.05 16.56 9.27
N PRO A 183 46.08 16.47 7.92
CA PRO A 183 46.49 17.57 7.07
C PRO A 183 45.28 18.44 6.68
N SER A 184 45.47 19.75 6.72
CA SER A 184 44.47 20.76 6.36
C SER A 184 44.39 21.04 4.86
N THR A 185 43.39 21.83 4.48
CA THR A 185 43.11 22.33 3.11
C THR A 185 44.34 22.83 2.35
N ALA A 186 44.52 22.35 1.11
CA ALA A 186 45.33 23.00 0.09
C ALA A 186 44.48 23.21 -1.18
N SER A 187 44.31 24.46 -1.58
CA SER A 187 43.56 24.85 -2.78
C SER A 187 44.41 24.74 -4.04
N MET A 188 43.91 24.06 -5.08
CA MET A 188 44.49 24.09 -6.43
C MET A 188 43.52 24.74 -7.40
N SER A 189 43.87 25.92 -7.89
CA SER A 189 43.13 26.69 -8.90
C SER A 189 43.53 26.25 -10.32
N LEU A 190 42.54 26.14 -11.21
CA LEU A 190 42.74 25.86 -12.63
C LEU A 190 41.78 26.71 -13.48
N ASP A 191 42.30 27.81 -14.02
CA ASP A 191 41.78 28.50 -15.21
C ASP A 191 41.87 27.54 -16.42
N THR A 192 41.10 27.60 -17.51
CA THR A 192 40.18 28.58 -18.15
C THR A 192 39.29 27.78 -19.16
N PRO A 193 38.46 28.34 -20.08
CA PRO A 193 37.82 29.66 -20.14
C PRO A 193 36.29 29.65 -20.46
N GLY A 194 35.59 30.70 -20.02
CA GLY A 194 34.55 31.40 -20.79
C GLY A 194 33.43 30.63 -21.50
N GLY A 195 32.32 30.35 -20.79
CA GLY A 195 31.02 30.03 -21.39
C GLY A 195 29.88 30.74 -20.65
N GLN A 196 29.23 31.73 -21.29
CA GLN A 196 28.16 32.50 -20.66
C GLN A 196 26.82 31.74 -20.65
N PHE A 197 26.53 31.04 -19.55
CA PHE A 197 25.16 30.73 -19.16
C PHE A 197 24.65 31.80 -18.19
N LYS A 198 23.41 32.24 -18.38
CA LYS A 198 22.77 33.24 -17.50
C LYS A 198 22.24 32.53 -16.26
N ASP A 199 22.63 33.02 -15.07
CA ASP A 199 22.09 32.54 -13.80
C ASP A 199 20.57 32.78 -13.72
N VAL A 200 19.80 31.71 -13.92
CA VAL A 200 18.43 31.66 -13.43
C VAL A 200 18.53 31.42 -11.93
N ASN A 201 18.35 32.49 -11.16
CA ASN A 201 18.51 32.49 -9.71
C ASN A 201 17.40 31.66 -9.03
N VAL A 202 17.61 30.34 -8.96
CA VAL A 202 16.74 29.40 -8.26
C VAL A 202 16.89 29.64 -6.76
N LEU A 203 15.97 30.45 -6.22
CA LEU A 203 15.80 30.68 -4.79
C LEU A 203 15.63 29.35 -4.07
N GLN A 204 16.69 28.86 -3.42
CA GLN A 204 16.58 27.75 -2.49
C GLN A 204 15.62 28.15 -1.36
N PRO A 205 14.54 27.40 -1.11
CA PRO A 205 13.68 27.66 0.04
C PRO A 205 14.52 27.54 1.31
N SER A 206 14.58 28.60 2.12
CA SER A 206 15.30 28.61 3.38
C SER A 206 14.76 27.49 4.27
N LEU A 207 15.58 26.48 4.55
CA LEU A 207 15.19 25.36 5.41
C LEU A 207 14.70 25.92 6.77
N PRO A 208 13.53 25.49 7.27
CA PRO A 208 13.00 26.00 8.53
C PRO A 208 13.99 25.69 9.65
N TYR A 209 14.26 26.69 10.49
CA TYR A 209 15.20 26.58 11.61
C TYR A 209 14.81 25.43 12.54
N SER A 210 15.55 24.31 12.46
CA SER A 210 15.41 23.19 13.37
C SER A 210 16.44 23.37 14.49
N PRO A 211 16.02 23.75 15.73
CA PRO A 211 16.94 23.76 16.85
C PRO A 211 17.50 22.34 17.11
N PRO A 212 18.69 22.23 17.73
CA PRO A 212 19.26 20.94 18.09
C PRO A 212 18.41 20.25 19.16
N ASP A 213 18.16 18.95 19.00
CA ASP A 213 17.56 18.13 20.06
C ASP A 213 18.47 18.15 21.31
N LEU A 214 17.98 18.77 22.38
CA LEU A 214 18.66 18.88 23.67
C LEU A 214 18.50 17.62 24.55
N ASN A 215 17.69 16.66 24.11
CA ASN A 215 17.20 15.52 24.87
C ASN A 215 17.55 14.17 24.19
N LYS A 216 18.58 14.16 23.34
CA LYS A 216 19.03 12.98 22.58
C LYS A 216 19.22 11.71 23.40
N ASN A 217 19.71 11.85 24.62
CA ASN A 217 19.88 10.72 25.55
C ASN A 217 18.56 9.99 25.86
N ILE A 218 17.41 10.67 25.76
CA ILE A 218 16.08 10.05 25.89
C ILE A 218 15.56 9.59 24.53
N THR A 219 15.70 10.41 23.48
CA THR A 219 15.12 10.11 22.15
C THR A 219 15.81 8.92 21.48
N GLU A 220 17.12 8.74 21.65
CA GLU A 220 17.89 7.59 21.15
C GLU A 220 17.54 6.28 21.88
N ILE A 221 17.39 6.30 23.21
CA ILE A 221 16.94 5.14 24.01
C ILE A 221 15.52 4.74 23.62
N PHE A 222 14.62 5.70 23.44
CA PHE A 222 13.27 5.44 22.95
C PHE A 222 13.29 4.93 21.50
N GLY A 223 14.21 5.41 20.65
CA GLY A 223 14.46 4.91 19.30
C GLY A 223 14.83 3.42 19.28
N LYS A 224 15.78 2.99 20.11
CA LYS A 224 16.14 1.57 20.30
C LYS A 224 14.91 0.73 20.72
N LEU A 225 14.17 1.18 21.73
CA LEU A 225 12.96 0.49 22.20
C LEU A 225 11.89 0.36 21.12
N ILE A 226 11.69 1.37 20.27
CA ILE A 226 10.73 1.33 19.15
C ILE A 226 11.07 0.20 18.18
N ASN A 227 12.35 0.05 17.83
CA ASN A 227 12.81 -0.98 16.90
C ASN A 227 12.63 -2.38 17.50
N ILE A 228 13.08 -2.58 18.74
CA ILE A 228 12.90 -3.85 19.48
C ILE A 228 11.41 -4.22 19.57
N TYR A 229 10.55 -3.29 20.01
CA TYR A 229 9.12 -3.55 20.12
C TYR A 229 8.44 -3.79 18.76
N ARG A 230 8.91 -3.17 17.66
CA ARG A 230 8.43 -3.48 16.30
C ARG A 230 8.83 -4.90 15.88
N ALA A 231 10.08 -5.31 16.08
CA ALA A 231 10.55 -6.65 15.75
C ALA A 231 9.88 -7.76 16.60
N LEU A 232 9.50 -7.47 17.85
CA LEU A 232 8.68 -8.34 18.69
C LEU A 232 7.18 -8.33 18.34
N GLY A 233 6.73 -7.53 17.36
CA GLY A 233 5.32 -7.40 16.96
C GLY A 233 4.43 -6.63 17.94
N GLU A 234 5.02 -5.88 18.87
CA GLU A 234 4.30 -5.12 19.90
C GLU A 234 4.01 -3.67 19.48
N ASP A 235 3.36 -3.49 18.32
CA ASP A 235 3.05 -2.19 17.68
C ASP A 235 2.37 -1.16 18.60
N ARG A 236 1.66 -1.62 19.63
CA ARG A 236 1.03 -0.74 20.63
C ARG A 236 2.05 -0.14 21.60
N ARG A 237 3.11 -0.88 21.93
CA ARG A 237 4.20 -0.41 22.82
C ARG A 237 5.16 0.46 22.04
N SER A 238 5.65 0.03 20.87
CA SER A 238 6.53 0.85 20.00
C SER A 238 5.89 2.21 19.68
N PHE A 239 4.63 2.24 19.23
CA PHE A 239 3.92 3.49 18.92
C PHE A 239 3.68 4.39 20.13
N SER A 240 3.81 3.89 21.36
CA SER A 240 3.69 4.72 22.57
C SER A 240 4.94 5.59 22.81
N TYR A 241 6.14 5.04 22.60
CA TYR A 241 7.39 5.83 22.62
C TYR A 241 7.52 6.71 21.38
N TYR A 242 7.13 6.19 20.20
CA TYR A 242 7.29 6.90 18.94
C TYR A 242 6.50 8.23 18.87
N LYS A 243 5.31 8.29 19.49
CA LYS A 243 4.56 9.56 19.67
C LYS A 243 5.31 10.61 20.51
N VAL A 244 6.18 10.17 21.41
CA VAL A 244 6.77 11.01 22.46
C VAL A 244 8.10 11.60 22.01
N ILE A 245 8.86 10.92 21.13
CA ILE A 245 10.10 11.44 20.56
C ILE A 245 9.90 12.84 19.92
N PRO A 246 8.95 13.08 18.98
CA PRO A 246 8.77 14.41 18.37
C PRO A 246 8.27 15.50 19.32
N VAL A 247 7.80 15.13 20.52
CA VAL A 247 7.44 16.08 21.59
C VAL A 247 8.68 16.48 22.39
N ILE A 248 9.57 15.51 22.67
CA ILE A 248 10.82 15.70 23.41
C ILE A 248 11.90 16.39 22.56
N GLU A 249 12.03 16.02 21.27
CA GLU A 249 12.93 16.65 20.28
C GLU A 249 12.70 18.18 20.16
N LYS A 250 11.48 18.65 20.44
CA LYS A 250 11.05 20.04 20.25
C LYS A 250 11.02 20.86 21.55
N LEU A 251 11.47 20.31 22.67
CA LEU A 251 11.55 21.06 23.93
C LEU A 251 12.73 22.05 23.87
N PRO A 252 12.53 23.34 24.23
CA PRO A 252 13.59 24.35 24.25
C PRO A 252 14.51 24.25 25.48
N PHE A 253 14.46 23.12 26.21
CA PHE A 253 15.25 22.85 27.41
C PHE A 253 15.61 21.36 27.48
N LYS A 254 16.69 21.06 28.21
CA LYS A 254 17.06 19.69 28.59
C LYS A 254 16.21 19.22 29.77
N ILE A 255 15.70 17.99 29.72
CA ILE A 255 14.93 17.39 30.80
C ILE A 255 15.89 16.92 31.92
N GLU A 256 15.63 17.39 33.13
CA GLU A 256 16.36 17.11 34.38
C GLU A 256 15.44 16.52 35.46
N SER A 257 14.11 16.56 35.27
CA SER A 257 13.13 15.88 36.10
C SER A 257 11.88 15.51 35.31
N ALA A 258 11.27 14.37 35.62
CA ALA A 258 10.02 13.94 35.00
C ALA A 258 8.81 14.85 35.30
N ASP A 259 8.88 15.71 36.33
CA ASP A 259 7.85 16.74 36.55
C ASP A 259 7.84 17.81 35.45
N GLN A 260 8.97 18.07 34.76
CA GLN A 260 9.03 19.04 33.65
C GLN A 260 8.27 18.58 32.39
N VAL A 261 8.06 17.27 32.23
CA VAL A 261 7.33 16.66 31.10
C VAL A 261 5.90 16.24 31.45
N LYS A 262 5.46 16.58 32.66
CA LYS A 262 4.16 16.19 33.21
C LYS A 262 3.01 16.93 32.54
N GLY A 263 2.06 16.17 31.99
CA GLY A 263 0.93 16.74 31.24
C GLY A 263 1.24 17.03 29.76
N LEU A 264 2.47 16.82 29.29
CA LEU A 264 2.78 16.90 27.85
C LEU A 264 2.02 15.80 27.07
N PRO A 265 1.62 16.07 25.81
CA PRO A 265 0.77 15.16 25.04
C PRO A 265 1.44 13.81 24.82
N GLY A 266 0.78 12.74 25.28
CA GLY A 266 1.27 11.35 25.18
C GLY A 266 2.15 10.90 26.35
N ILE A 267 2.63 11.81 27.21
CA ILE A 267 3.56 11.48 28.31
C ILE A 267 2.77 11.14 29.60
N GLY A 268 2.18 9.94 29.61
CA GLY A 268 1.53 9.35 30.79
C GLY A 268 2.54 8.81 31.82
N LYS A 269 2.07 8.42 33.01
CA LYS A 269 2.90 8.06 34.17
C LYS A 269 4.06 7.10 33.85
N SER A 270 3.81 5.94 33.22
CA SER A 270 4.89 5.02 32.84
C SER A 270 5.96 5.62 31.92
N MET A 271 5.62 6.63 31.11
CA MET A 271 6.61 7.36 30.30
C MET A 271 7.40 8.37 31.14
N GLN A 272 6.74 9.04 32.09
CA GLN A 272 7.39 9.90 33.08
C GLN A 272 8.39 9.09 33.93
N ASP A 273 8.01 7.87 34.31
CA ASP A 273 8.86 6.94 35.07
C ASP A 273 10.12 6.54 34.28
N HIS A 274 9.96 6.11 33.01
CA HIS A 274 11.11 5.82 32.13
C HIS A 274 12.00 7.06 31.88
N ILE A 275 11.41 8.26 31.75
CA ILE A 275 12.17 9.51 31.60
C ILE A 275 12.97 9.81 32.88
N GLN A 276 12.37 9.63 34.06
CA GLN A 276 13.08 9.83 35.32
C GLN A 276 14.23 8.82 35.49
N GLU A 277 14.02 7.56 35.10
CA GLU A 277 15.04 6.51 35.12
C GLU A 277 16.23 6.88 34.22
N ILE A 278 15.98 7.26 32.96
CA ILE A 278 17.02 7.70 32.01
C ILE A 278 17.77 8.94 32.50
N VAL A 279 17.08 9.91 33.12
CA VAL A 279 17.69 11.14 33.63
C VAL A 279 18.53 10.89 34.89
N THR A 280 18.09 10.00 35.79
CA THR A 280 18.84 9.66 37.02
C THR A 280 20.03 8.73 36.74
N ASN A 281 19.84 7.73 35.88
CA ASN A 281 20.80 6.62 35.69
C ASN A 281 21.63 6.76 34.41
N GLY A 282 21.25 7.63 33.48
CA GLY A 282 21.83 7.72 32.13
C GLY A 282 21.33 6.65 31.16
N ASN A 283 20.63 5.60 31.64
CA ASN A 283 20.11 4.50 30.83
C ASN A 283 18.75 4.01 31.37
N LEU A 284 18.11 3.09 30.65
CA LEU A 284 16.85 2.44 31.03
C LEU A 284 17.09 0.93 31.21
N SER A 285 16.90 0.37 32.41
CA SER A 285 17.14 -1.04 32.68
C SER A 285 16.19 -1.99 31.95
N LYS A 286 15.08 -1.47 31.43
CA LYS A 286 14.22 -2.19 30.48
C LYS A 286 14.87 -2.41 29.12
N LEU A 287 15.67 -1.44 28.65
CA LEU A 287 16.48 -1.60 27.45
C LEU A 287 17.64 -2.57 27.71
N GLU A 288 18.32 -2.44 28.86
CA GLU A 288 19.39 -3.36 29.27
C GLU A 288 18.91 -4.82 29.32
N HIS A 289 17.68 -5.06 29.80
CA HIS A 289 17.07 -6.40 29.79
C HIS A 289 16.84 -6.94 28.37
N PHE A 290 16.41 -6.10 27.42
CA PHE A 290 16.26 -6.49 26.01
C PHE A 290 17.59 -6.64 25.26
N GLU A 291 18.61 -5.86 25.62
CA GLU A 291 19.97 -5.96 25.07
C GLU A 291 20.73 -7.18 25.66
N THR A 292 20.31 -7.71 26.81
CA THR A 292 20.87 -8.96 27.38
C THR A 292 20.13 -10.22 26.93
N ASP A 293 18.80 -10.20 26.81
CA ASP A 293 17.98 -11.35 26.37
C ASP A 293 18.36 -11.82 24.95
N GLU A 294 18.80 -13.08 24.83
CA GLU A 294 19.20 -13.72 23.56
C GLU A 294 18.05 -13.81 22.55
N LYS A 295 16.84 -14.11 23.01
CA LYS A 295 15.65 -14.22 22.16
C LYS A 295 15.25 -12.85 21.63
N VAL A 296 15.25 -11.83 22.47
CA VAL A 296 14.93 -10.46 22.05
C VAL A 296 15.97 -9.93 21.08
N ARG A 297 17.27 -10.09 21.37
CA ARG A 297 18.35 -9.75 20.42
C ARG A 297 18.20 -10.46 19.08
N THR A 298 17.99 -11.77 19.08
CA THR A 298 17.90 -12.55 17.83
C THR A 298 16.67 -12.16 17.00
N ILE A 299 15.50 -12.04 17.64
CA ILE A 299 14.26 -11.64 16.93
C ILE A 299 14.37 -10.20 16.43
N SER A 300 15.06 -9.30 17.16
CA SER A 300 15.37 -7.95 16.68
C SER A 300 16.29 -7.96 15.45
N LEU A 301 17.39 -8.70 15.51
CA LEU A 301 18.35 -8.84 14.40
C LEU A 301 17.68 -9.41 13.13
N PHE A 302 16.86 -10.45 13.28
CA PHE A 302 16.12 -11.02 12.15
C PHE A 302 15.03 -10.08 11.64
N GLY A 303 14.38 -9.30 12.51
CA GLY A 303 13.38 -8.29 12.15
C GLY A 303 13.94 -7.03 11.47
N GLU A 304 15.26 -6.83 11.46
CA GLU A 304 15.91 -5.79 10.65
C GLU A 304 16.12 -6.21 9.19
N VAL A 305 16.09 -7.52 8.88
CA VAL A 305 16.25 -8.01 7.50
C VAL A 305 14.99 -7.71 6.70
N TRP A 306 15.15 -7.04 5.55
CA TRP A 306 14.02 -6.66 4.71
C TRP A 306 13.17 -7.91 4.35
N GLY A 307 11.85 -7.79 4.52
CA GLY A 307 10.89 -8.86 4.27
C GLY A 307 10.71 -9.88 5.41
N ILE A 308 11.50 -9.82 6.48
CA ILE A 308 11.34 -10.70 7.66
C ILE A 308 10.54 -9.96 8.75
N GLY A 309 9.23 -10.23 8.82
CA GLY A 309 8.37 -9.73 9.89
C GLY A 309 8.49 -10.52 11.21
N PRO A 310 7.90 -10.03 12.32
CA PRO A 310 7.98 -10.64 13.65
C PRO A 310 7.63 -12.14 13.69
N ALA A 311 6.57 -12.54 12.99
CA ALA A 311 6.13 -13.94 12.92
C ALA A 311 7.07 -14.85 12.10
N THR A 312 7.94 -14.28 11.27
CA THR A 312 9.00 -15.01 10.56
C THR A 312 10.27 -15.05 11.41
N ALA A 313 10.68 -13.92 11.99
CA ALA A 313 11.80 -13.84 12.93
C ALA A 313 11.64 -14.81 14.12
N GLN A 314 10.44 -14.90 14.71
CA GLN A 314 10.13 -15.88 15.75
C GLN A 314 10.29 -17.34 15.27
N LYS A 315 9.79 -17.68 14.08
CA LYS A 315 9.94 -19.04 13.51
C LYS A 315 11.40 -19.42 13.26
N LEU A 316 12.21 -18.47 12.81
CA LEU A 316 13.64 -18.68 12.59
C LEU A 316 14.38 -18.89 13.92
N TYR A 317 14.02 -18.14 14.96
CA TYR A 317 14.52 -18.39 16.32
C TYR A 317 14.11 -19.77 16.85
N GLU A 318 12.86 -20.18 16.61
CA GLU A 318 12.30 -21.48 17.01
C GLU A 318 12.91 -22.67 16.24
N LYS A 319 13.39 -22.46 15.01
CA LYS A 319 14.25 -23.42 14.28
C LYS A 319 15.67 -23.56 14.86
N GLY A 320 16.08 -22.67 15.77
CA GLY A 320 17.40 -22.68 16.42
C GLY A 320 18.40 -21.66 15.88
N TYR A 321 18.07 -20.88 14.85
CA TYR A 321 18.97 -19.87 14.29
C TYR A 321 19.17 -18.68 15.24
N ARG A 322 20.38 -18.10 15.21
CA ARG A 322 20.84 -16.97 16.05
C ARG A 322 21.57 -15.87 15.29
N THR A 323 22.17 -16.17 14.14
CA THR A 323 22.97 -15.22 13.34
C THR A 323 22.40 -14.99 11.94
N LEU A 324 22.80 -13.90 11.29
CA LEU A 324 22.48 -13.64 9.88
C LEU A 324 23.20 -14.61 8.92
N ASP A 325 24.31 -15.22 9.35
CA ASP A 325 24.99 -16.25 8.56
C ASP A 325 24.19 -17.56 8.54
N ASP A 326 23.55 -17.95 9.65
CA ASP A 326 22.71 -19.15 9.69
C ASP A 326 21.56 -19.05 8.67
N LEU A 327 20.98 -17.85 8.53
CA LEU A 327 19.90 -17.57 7.58
C LEU A 327 20.30 -17.75 6.11
N LYS A 328 21.61 -17.74 5.79
CA LYS A 328 22.08 -18.05 4.43
C LYS A 328 21.82 -19.51 4.05
N SER A 329 21.66 -20.40 5.04
CA SER A 329 21.32 -21.82 4.87
C SER A 329 19.82 -22.14 4.93
N GLU A 330 18.97 -21.15 5.24
CA GLU A 330 17.52 -21.38 5.36
C GLU A 330 16.85 -21.44 3.98
N ASP A 331 16.32 -22.60 3.62
CA ASP A 331 15.69 -22.79 2.32
C ASP A 331 14.32 -22.14 2.18
N SER A 332 13.58 -21.95 3.27
CA SER A 332 12.24 -21.35 3.25
C SER A 332 12.22 -19.82 3.18
N LEU A 333 13.37 -19.15 3.06
CA LEU A 333 13.42 -17.72 2.73
C LEU A 333 13.00 -17.48 1.27
N THR A 334 12.05 -16.56 1.08
CA THR A 334 11.68 -16.05 -0.24
C THR A 334 12.86 -15.37 -0.94
N HIS A 335 12.88 -15.33 -2.28
CA HIS A 335 13.88 -14.59 -3.06
C HIS A 335 14.06 -13.15 -2.52
N SER A 336 12.94 -12.48 -2.30
CA SER A 336 12.83 -11.13 -1.72
C SER A 336 13.58 -10.99 -0.36
N GLN A 337 13.40 -11.93 0.56
CA GLN A 337 14.13 -11.98 1.84
C GLN A 337 15.62 -12.32 1.67
N ARG A 338 15.98 -13.17 0.70
CA ARG A 338 17.38 -13.51 0.41
C ARG A 338 18.14 -12.32 -0.19
N VAL A 339 17.50 -11.49 -1.02
CA VAL A 339 18.05 -10.20 -1.49
C VAL A 339 18.19 -9.23 -0.31
N GLY A 340 17.18 -9.15 0.57
CA GLY A 340 17.24 -8.36 1.81
C GLY A 340 18.38 -8.76 2.76
N LEU A 341 18.70 -10.06 2.84
CA LEU A 341 19.81 -10.60 3.62
C LEU A 341 21.18 -10.35 2.94
N LYS A 342 21.25 -10.51 1.60
CA LYS A 342 22.45 -10.29 0.78
C LYS A 342 22.95 -8.84 0.85
N TYR A 343 22.04 -7.87 1.00
CA TYR A 343 22.32 -6.44 1.00
C TYR A 343 21.94 -5.75 2.31
N PHE A 344 22.01 -6.46 3.43
CA PHE A 344 21.60 -5.97 4.75
C PHE A 344 22.26 -4.63 5.12
N ASP A 345 23.59 -4.54 5.04
CA ASP A 345 24.35 -3.34 5.41
C ASP A 345 24.20 -2.17 4.41
N ASP A 346 24.14 -2.49 3.11
CA ASP A 346 23.81 -1.53 2.04
C ASP A 346 22.45 -0.85 2.32
N ILE A 347 21.41 -1.65 2.57
CA ILE A 347 20.04 -1.20 2.87
C ILE A 347 19.97 -0.38 4.17
N LYS A 348 20.77 -0.75 5.17
CA LYS A 348 20.84 -0.06 6.47
C LYS A 348 21.55 1.29 6.40
N THR A 349 22.35 1.52 5.35
CA THR A 349 23.12 2.75 5.16
C THR A 349 22.23 3.92 4.71
N ARG A 350 22.19 5.01 5.49
CA ARG A 350 21.39 6.21 5.18
C ARG A 350 21.78 6.84 3.83
N ILE A 351 20.80 7.46 3.18
CA ILE A 351 20.93 8.15 1.89
C ILE A 351 20.98 9.66 2.14
N PRO A 352 22.07 10.37 1.81
CA PRO A 352 22.13 11.83 1.89
C PRO A 352 21.03 12.51 1.05
N ARG A 353 20.49 13.64 1.51
CA ARG A 353 19.43 14.37 0.78
C ARG A 353 19.80 14.69 -0.67
N GLN A 354 21.06 15.06 -0.93
CA GLN A 354 21.53 15.38 -2.29
C GLN A 354 21.42 14.15 -3.21
N GLU A 355 21.88 12.97 -2.76
CA GLU A 355 21.78 11.74 -3.55
C GLU A 355 20.32 11.40 -3.91
N VAL A 356 19.36 11.67 -3.01
CA VAL A 356 17.92 11.48 -3.30
C VAL A 356 17.44 12.49 -4.35
N GLN A 357 17.83 13.77 -4.25
CA GLN A 357 17.44 14.81 -5.20
C GLN A 357 18.00 14.55 -6.61
N ASP A 358 19.27 14.13 -6.70
CA ASP A 358 19.92 13.81 -7.98
C ASP A 358 19.26 12.59 -8.64
N MET A 359 18.86 11.58 -7.84
CA MET A 359 18.12 10.41 -8.31
C MET A 359 16.66 10.71 -8.66
N GLU A 360 15.99 11.61 -7.94
CA GLU A 360 14.64 12.09 -8.30
C GLU A 360 14.63 12.78 -9.68
N LEU A 361 15.60 13.67 -9.94
CA LEU A 361 15.75 14.34 -11.22
C LEU A 361 16.05 13.35 -12.37
N LEU A 362 16.86 12.32 -12.11
CA LEU A 362 17.12 11.23 -13.06
C LEU A 362 15.83 10.44 -13.37
N LEU A 363 15.04 10.12 -12.34
CA LEU A 363 13.78 9.39 -12.46
C LEU A 363 12.72 10.21 -13.23
N GLN A 364 12.59 11.51 -12.94
CA GLN A 364 11.73 12.44 -13.66
C GLN A 364 12.07 12.47 -15.15
N LYS A 365 13.36 12.70 -15.49
CA LYS A 365 13.81 12.71 -16.89
C LYS A 365 13.56 11.37 -17.59
N ALA A 366 13.89 10.25 -16.94
CA ALA A 366 13.68 8.92 -17.50
C ALA A 366 12.19 8.53 -17.62
N GLY A 367 11.29 9.22 -16.91
CA GLY A 367 9.84 9.09 -17.07
C GLY A 367 9.31 9.90 -18.24
N GLU A 368 9.73 11.17 -18.34
CA GLU A 368 9.37 12.07 -19.46
C GLU A 368 9.81 11.50 -20.83
N ASP A 369 10.99 10.85 -20.88
CA ASP A 369 11.48 10.06 -22.02
C ASP A 369 10.49 8.95 -22.50
N ILE A 370 9.57 8.48 -21.64
CA ILE A 370 8.65 7.33 -21.87
C ILE A 370 7.19 7.78 -22.03
N LEU A 371 6.80 8.81 -21.28
CA LEU A 371 5.46 9.37 -21.22
C LEU A 371 5.55 10.86 -20.89
N PRO A 372 5.53 11.75 -21.89
CA PRO A 372 5.60 13.18 -21.66
C PRO A 372 4.44 13.70 -20.81
N GLY A 373 4.73 14.50 -19.78
CA GLY A 373 3.76 14.98 -18.80
C GLY A 373 3.52 14.04 -17.62
N VAL A 374 4.42 13.09 -17.33
CA VAL A 374 4.29 12.19 -16.17
C VAL A 374 4.74 12.89 -14.87
N ASP A 375 3.84 12.92 -13.88
CA ASP A 375 4.12 13.47 -12.56
C ASP A 375 4.90 12.42 -11.73
N ILE A 376 6.21 12.63 -11.55
CA ILE A 376 7.08 11.79 -10.69
C ILE A 376 7.58 12.63 -9.51
N VAL A 377 7.22 12.24 -8.30
CA VAL A 377 7.55 12.97 -7.06
C VAL A 377 8.11 12.02 -6.01
N CYS A 378 9.26 12.35 -5.43
CA CYS A 378 9.76 11.68 -4.25
C CYS A 378 8.96 12.13 -3.02
N GLY A 379 8.30 11.18 -2.37
CA GLY A 379 7.52 11.36 -1.16
C GLY A 379 8.40 11.23 0.09
N GLY A 380 7.91 10.44 1.05
CA GLY A 380 8.75 9.89 2.10
C GLY A 380 9.33 10.89 3.08
N SER A 381 10.44 10.49 3.70
CA SER A 381 11.23 11.38 4.55
C SER A 381 11.87 12.55 3.77
N PHE A 382 12.04 12.40 2.45
CA PHE A 382 12.58 13.43 1.56
C PHE A 382 11.63 14.61 1.39
N ARG A 383 10.36 14.37 1.04
CA ARG A 383 9.32 15.43 0.92
C ARG A 383 9.03 16.10 2.27
N ARG A 384 9.21 15.37 3.38
CA ARG A 384 9.16 15.91 4.75
C ARG A 384 10.44 16.64 5.20
N GLY A 385 11.35 16.99 4.29
CA GLY A 385 12.49 17.86 4.57
C GLY A 385 13.62 17.26 5.42
N LYS A 386 13.68 15.94 5.64
CA LYS A 386 14.80 15.33 6.39
C LYS A 386 16.11 15.42 5.59
N SER A 387 17.24 15.50 6.32
CA SER A 387 18.60 15.61 5.78
C SER A 387 19.20 14.29 5.28
N SER A 388 18.64 13.15 5.70
CA SER A 388 18.90 11.84 5.11
C SER A 388 17.64 10.97 5.09
N CYS A 389 17.56 10.07 4.11
CA CYS A 389 16.48 9.11 3.89
C CYS A 389 16.99 7.67 4.15
N GLY A 390 16.08 6.69 4.28
CA GLY A 390 16.47 5.26 4.24
C GLY A 390 16.32 4.65 2.85
N ASP A 391 15.43 5.26 2.07
CA ASP A 391 14.73 4.73 0.93
C ASP A 391 14.32 5.90 0.01
N LEU A 392 14.05 5.58 -1.25
CA LEU A 392 13.41 6.46 -2.22
C LEU A 392 11.95 6.05 -2.36
N ASP A 393 11.06 6.72 -1.62
CA ASP A 393 9.61 6.65 -1.82
C ASP A 393 9.24 7.47 -3.07
N ILE A 394 8.84 6.84 -4.18
CA ILE A 394 8.52 7.52 -5.45
C ILE A 394 7.04 7.31 -5.81
N VAL A 395 6.29 8.42 -5.83
CA VAL A 395 4.86 8.45 -6.17
C VAL A 395 4.70 9.01 -7.59
N ILE A 396 4.02 8.25 -8.44
CA ILE A 396 3.90 8.50 -9.88
C ILE A 396 2.42 8.65 -10.25
N THR A 397 2.08 9.60 -11.11
CA THR A 397 0.77 9.67 -11.78
C THR A 397 0.89 10.32 -13.15
N HIS A 398 -0.22 10.44 -13.88
CA HIS A 398 -0.29 11.20 -15.12
C HIS A 398 -1.61 11.98 -15.16
N PRO A 399 -1.61 13.28 -15.53
CA PRO A 399 -2.75 14.17 -15.32
C PRO A 399 -4.00 13.80 -16.14
N ASP A 400 -3.89 13.04 -17.23
CA ASP A 400 -5.03 12.54 -18.02
C ASP A 400 -5.87 11.45 -17.30
N GLY A 401 -5.35 10.86 -16.22
CA GLY A 401 -5.98 9.75 -15.50
C GLY A 401 -6.02 8.42 -16.25
N LYS A 402 -5.33 8.25 -17.39
CA LYS A 402 -5.37 7.02 -18.22
C LYS A 402 -3.99 6.51 -18.66
N SER A 403 -3.10 7.37 -19.18
CA SER A 403 -1.82 6.97 -19.77
C SER A 403 -0.79 6.42 -18.77
N HIS A 404 -1.08 6.52 -17.47
CA HIS A 404 -0.34 5.85 -16.39
C HIS A 404 -0.42 4.31 -16.47
N LYS A 405 -1.45 3.73 -17.11
CA LYS A 405 -1.60 2.28 -17.28
C LYS A 405 -0.40 1.68 -18.03
N GLY A 406 0.19 0.61 -17.49
CA GLY A 406 1.36 -0.04 -18.07
C GLY A 406 2.63 0.84 -18.13
N PHE A 407 2.63 2.03 -17.50
CA PHE A 407 3.82 2.87 -17.40
C PHE A 407 4.90 2.18 -16.57
N LEU A 408 4.55 1.55 -15.44
CA LEU A 408 5.54 0.98 -14.53
C LEU A 408 6.41 -0.09 -15.20
N SER A 409 5.83 -0.96 -16.03
CA SER A 409 6.58 -1.99 -16.77
C SER A 409 7.57 -1.41 -17.77
N ARG A 410 7.21 -0.31 -18.45
CA ARG A 410 8.11 0.42 -19.36
C ARG A 410 9.22 1.13 -18.58
N PHE A 411 8.88 1.76 -17.46
CA PHE A 411 9.79 2.52 -16.60
C PHE A 411 10.80 1.61 -15.88
N VAL A 412 10.35 0.55 -15.22
CA VAL A 412 11.22 -0.46 -14.59
C VAL A 412 12.18 -1.08 -15.60
N LYS A 413 11.72 -1.37 -16.82
CA LYS A 413 12.62 -1.83 -17.90
C LYS A 413 13.68 -0.77 -18.23
N ARG A 414 13.28 0.47 -18.55
CA ARG A 414 14.20 1.58 -18.88
C ARG A 414 15.25 1.82 -17.79
N LEU A 415 14.85 1.75 -16.52
CA LEU A 415 15.75 1.94 -15.38
C LEU A 415 16.72 0.76 -15.18
N LYS A 416 16.35 -0.47 -15.56
CA LYS A 416 17.27 -1.62 -15.63
C LYS A 416 18.22 -1.51 -16.82
N ASP A 417 17.72 -1.09 -17.98
CA ASP A 417 18.54 -0.84 -19.19
C ASP A 417 19.63 0.22 -18.93
N MET A 418 19.39 1.16 -17.99
CA MET A 418 20.38 2.15 -17.52
C MET A 418 21.26 1.68 -16.35
N ASN A 419 21.12 0.44 -15.85
CA ASN A 419 21.74 -0.05 -14.61
C ASN A 419 21.43 0.79 -13.36
N PHE A 420 20.29 1.48 -13.33
CA PHE A 420 19.82 2.21 -12.15
C PHE A 420 19.12 1.27 -11.17
N LEU A 421 18.14 0.49 -11.63
CA LEU A 421 17.57 -0.62 -10.87
C LEU A 421 18.46 -1.86 -11.01
N ARG A 422 18.70 -2.58 -9.92
CA ARG A 422 19.61 -3.74 -9.87
C ARG A 422 18.94 -5.03 -9.42
N GLU A 423 18.14 -5.00 -8.36
CA GLU A 423 17.56 -6.19 -7.73
C GLU A 423 16.07 -5.95 -7.46
N ASP A 424 15.22 -6.93 -7.76
CA ASP A 424 13.77 -6.86 -7.57
C ASP A 424 13.38 -7.47 -6.22
N LEU A 425 12.46 -6.82 -5.49
CA LEU A 425 11.90 -7.35 -4.24
C LEU A 425 10.42 -7.72 -4.43
N ILE A 426 9.59 -6.78 -4.86
CA ILE A 426 8.18 -6.99 -5.21
C ILE A 426 7.91 -6.29 -6.53
N PHE A 427 7.19 -6.95 -7.44
CA PHE A 427 6.68 -6.31 -8.65
C PHE A 427 5.25 -6.80 -8.87
N SER A 428 4.30 -5.86 -8.92
CA SER A 428 2.87 -6.11 -9.10
C SER A 428 2.31 -5.04 -10.03
N THR A 429 1.75 -5.46 -11.16
CA THR A 429 1.12 -4.59 -12.14
C THR A 429 -0.24 -5.13 -12.51
N HIS A 430 -1.22 -4.26 -12.70
CA HIS A 430 -2.57 -4.67 -13.05
C HIS A 430 -2.72 -4.81 -14.56
N SER A 431 -3.41 -5.87 -14.99
CA SER A 431 -3.88 -6.02 -16.37
C SER A 431 -4.97 -4.98 -16.65
N GLU A 432 -5.33 -4.79 -17.92
CA GLU A 432 -6.36 -3.82 -18.29
C GLU A 432 -7.78 -4.26 -17.91
N GLU A 433 -7.95 -5.51 -17.45
CA GLU A 433 -9.23 -6.23 -17.32
C GLU A 433 -9.71 -6.43 -15.86
N ASP A 434 -8.84 -6.31 -14.84
CA ASP A 434 -9.19 -6.60 -13.42
C ASP A 434 -9.17 -5.33 -12.54
N SER A 435 -10.21 -5.13 -11.71
CA SER A 435 -10.60 -3.79 -11.23
C SER A 435 -10.40 -3.47 -9.73
N ASP A 436 -10.02 -4.45 -8.89
CA ASP A 436 -10.11 -4.33 -7.43
C ASP A 436 -8.96 -3.53 -6.74
N SER A 437 -7.86 -3.26 -7.43
CA SER A 437 -6.89 -2.23 -7.03
C SER A 437 -6.15 -1.67 -8.24
N CYS A 438 -6.19 -0.36 -8.44
CA CYS A 438 -5.66 0.26 -9.67
C CYS A 438 -4.25 0.86 -9.46
N VAL A 439 -3.37 0.20 -8.68
CA VAL A 439 -2.10 0.80 -8.21
C VAL A 439 -0.89 -0.10 -8.47
N ASP A 440 -0.23 0.11 -9.61
CA ASP A 440 1.01 -0.60 -9.95
C ASP A 440 2.10 -0.30 -8.90
N THR A 441 2.83 -1.34 -8.50
CA THR A 441 3.77 -1.34 -7.38
C THR A 441 5.06 -2.06 -7.74
N TYR A 442 6.20 -1.40 -7.55
CA TYR A 442 7.52 -2.01 -7.65
C TYR A 442 8.37 -1.63 -6.43
N PHE A 443 8.86 -2.61 -5.69
CA PHE A 443 9.84 -2.44 -4.62
C PHE A 443 11.13 -3.13 -5.05
N GLY A 444 12.27 -2.48 -4.86
CA GLY A 444 13.56 -3.03 -5.27
C GLY A 444 14.75 -2.34 -4.62
N LEU A 445 15.92 -2.59 -5.23
CA LEU A 445 17.18 -1.91 -4.94
C LEU A 445 17.72 -1.21 -6.19
N CYS A 446 18.06 0.07 -6.04
CA CYS A 446 18.76 0.86 -7.04
C CYS A 446 20.22 1.11 -6.64
N THR A 447 21.01 1.66 -7.57
CA THR A 447 22.34 2.20 -7.29
C THR A 447 22.41 3.65 -7.77
N TYR A 448 22.98 4.54 -6.95
CA TYR A 448 23.36 5.88 -7.39
C TYR A 448 24.33 5.77 -8.59
N PRO A 449 24.17 6.54 -9.68
CA PRO A 449 24.99 6.41 -10.89
C PRO A 449 26.51 6.42 -10.60
N GLY A 450 27.22 5.42 -11.15
CA GLY A 450 28.65 5.26 -10.93
C GLY A 450 29.05 4.68 -9.56
N ARG A 451 28.11 4.16 -8.77
CA ARG A 451 28.38 3.45 -7.50
C ARG A 451 27.74 2.06 -7.48
N GLU A 452 28.27 1.19 -6.62
CA GLU A 452 27.75 -0.16 -6.40
C GLU A 452 26.96 -0.32 -5.08
N LEU A 453 26.85 0.70 -4.23
CA LEU A 453 26.08 0.62 -2.98
C LEU A 453 24.57 0.55 -3.29
N ARG A 454 23.88 -0.50 -2.83
CA ARG A 454 22.45 -0.71 -3.05
C ARG A 454 21.65 0.23 -2.14
N ARG A 455 20.66 0.92 -2.71
CA ARG A 455 19.72 1.79 -2.01
C ARG A 455 18.30 1.27 -2.21
N ARG A 456 17.47 1.30 -1.17
CA ARG A 456 16.05 0.93 -1.29
C ARG A 456 15.29 1.95 -2.14
N ILE A 457 14.44 1.45 -3.04
CA ILE A 457 13.52 2.27 -3.84
C ILE A 457 12.16 1.58 -3.93
N ASP A 458 11.11 2.36 -3.74
CA ASP A 458 9.72 1.94 -3.87
C ASP A 458 9.01 2.87 -4.88
N LEU A 459 8.54 2.30 -5.98
CA LEU A 459 7.78 2.98 -7.03
C LEU A 459 6.30 2.61 -6.90
N LYS A 460 5.44 3.63 -6.93
CA LYS A 460 3.99 3.48 -6.89
C LYS A 460 3.33 4.35 -7.96
N VAL A 461 2.58 3.73 -8.87
CA VAL A 461 1.77 4.45 -9.87
C VAL A 461 0.33 4.53 -9.40
N TYR A 462 -0.20 5.74 -9.21
CA TYR A 462 -1.59 5.98 -8.85
C TYR A 462 -2.35 6.65 -10.02
N PRO A 463 -3.60 6.24 -10.33
CA PRO A 463 -4.54 6.99 -11.15
C PRO A 463 -4.80 8.38 -10.58
N ARG A 464 -5.08 9.35 -11.45
CA ARG A 464 -5.13 10.76 -11.06
C ARG A 464 -6.19 11.08 -9.99
N ASP A 465 -7.31 10.35 -9.98
CA ASP A 465 -8.42 10.57 -9.06
C ASP A 465 -8.23 9.95 -7.66
N ILE A 466 -7.19 9.11 -7.48
CA ILE A 466 -6.78 8.60 -6.17
C ILE A 466 -5.35 9.01 -5.75
N TYR A 467 -4.59 9.66 -6.65
CA TYR A 467 -3.23 10.15 -6.41
C TYR A 467 -3.09 10.98 -5.12
N ALA A 468 -4.07 11.81 -4.78
CA ALA A 468 -4.03 12.61 -3.54
C ALA A 468 -3.93 11.74 -2.27
N PHE A 469 -4.64 10.61 -2.21
CA PHE A 469 -4.56 9.67 -1.08
C PHE A 469 -3.22 8.94 -1.03
N GLY A 470 -2.72 8.52 -2.19
CA GLY A 470 -1.39 7.92 -2.36
C GLY A 470 -0.29 8.88 -1.89
N LEU A 471 -0.30 10.12 -2.38
CA LEU A 471 0.69 11.14 -2.03
C LEU A 471 0.67 11.46 -0.52
N ILE A 472 -0.50 11.54 0.12
CA ILE A 472 -0.59 11.67 1.59
C ILE A 472 0.07 10.47 2.29
N HIS A 473 -0.32 9.23 1.92
CA HIS A 473 0.21 8.03 2.56
C HIS A 473 1.73 7.97 2.45
N TRP A 474 2.27 8.09 1.24
CA TRP A 474 3.70 7.98 0.99
C TRP A 474 4.49 9.21 1.49
N THR A 475 3.88 10.38 1.62
CA THR A 475 4.50 11.51 2.35
C THR A 475 4.57 11.27 3.85
N GLY A 476 3.52 10.72 4.46
CA GLY A 476 3.47 10.42 5.90
C GLY A 476 3.64 11.66 6.81
N ASN A 477 4.15 11.54 8.04
CA ASN A 477 4.67 10.31 8.68
C ASN A 477 3.58 9.28 9.06
N ASP A 478 3.98 8.13 9.62
CA ASP A 478 3.05 7.09 10.07
C ASP A 478 2.20 7.52 11.28
N VAL A 479 2.67 8.48 12.10
CA VAL A 479 1.84 9.14 13.12
C VAL A 479 0.68 9.88 12.46
N LEU A 480 0.95 10.76 11.48
CA LEU A 480 -0.05 11.53 10.76
C LEU A 480 -1.02 10.63 9.99
N ASN A 481 -0.50 9.67 9.20
CA ASN A 481 -1.32 8.69 8.50
C ASN A 481 -2.27 7.96 9.45
N ARG A 482 -1.79 7.55 10.64
CA ARG A 482 -2.64 6.90 11.65
C ARG A 482 -3.64 7.87 12.31
N ARG A 483 -3.29 9.14 12.53
CA ARG A 483 -4.24 10.17 13.02
C ARG A 483 -5.36 10.41 11.99
N LEU A 484 -5.03 10.60 10.72
CA LEU A 484 -6.00 10.80 9.63
C LEU A 484 -6.92 9.58 9.47
N ARG A 485 -6.39 8.35 9.54
CA ARG A 485 -7.19 7.11 9.49
C ARG A 485 -8.14 6.97 10.69
N LEU A 486 -7.72 7.36 11.90
CA LEU A 486 -8.59 7.35 13.09
C LEU A 486 -9.66 8.45 13.04
N LEU A 487 -9.32 9.61 12.49
CA LEU A 487 -10.27 10.71 12.27
C LEU A 487 -11.33 10.32 11.23
N ALA A 488 -10.93 9.65 10.14
CA ALA A 488 -11.84 9.04 9.19
C ALA A 488 -12.77 8.01 9.86
N ASP A 489 -12.23 7.04 10.64
CA ASP A 489 -13.01 5.99 11.35
C ASP A 489 -14.03 6.65 12.30
N SER A 490 -13.66 7.77 12.95
CA SER A 490 -14.56 8.56 13.82
C SER A 490 -15.66 9.34 13.09
N LYS A 491 -15.45 9.66 11.80
CA LYS A 491 -16.46 10.29 10.92
C LYS A 491 -17.29 9.26 10.13
N GLY A 492 -17.08 7.96 10.33
CA GLY A 492 -17.79 6.90 9.59
C GLY A 492 -17.16 6.57 8.22
N TYR A 493 -15.87 6.81 8.03
CA TYR A 493 -15.12 6.52 6.80
C TYR A 493 -13.90 5.63 7.06
N ARG A 494 -13.43 4.94 6.02
CA ARG A 494 -12.13 4.24 6.00
C ARG A 494 -11.21 4.94 5.00
N LEU A 495 -10.09 5.46 5.50
CA LEU A 495 -9.00 6.01 4.70
C LEU A 495 -7.91 4.96 4.49
N ASP A 496 -7.41 4.83 3.26
CA ASP A 496 -6.11 4.24 2.93
C ASP A 496 -5.48 5.01 1.74
N ASP A 497 -4.42 4.51 1.09
CA ASP A 497 -3.82 5.15 -0.09
C ASP A 497 -4.66 5.05 -1.36
N THR A 498 -5.71 4.23 -1.38
CA THR A 498 -6.56 4.05 -2.56
C THR A 498 -7.86 4.83 -2.50
N GLY A 499 -8.19 5.48 -1.38
CA GLY A 499 -9.43 6.24 -1.25
C GLY A 499 -9.88 6.55 0.16
N LEU A 500 -11.03 7.24 0.23
CA LEU A 500 -11.80 7.49 1.44
C LEU A 500 -13.22 6.92 1.24
N PHE A 501 -13.46 5.74 1.80
CA PHE A 501 -14.65 4.92 1.56
C PHE A 501 -15.61 5.01 2.75
N PRO A 502 -16.95 5.07 2.55
CA PRO A 502 -17.91 4.90 3.64
C PRO A 502 -17.69 3.61 4.44
N ALA A 503 -17.71 3.70 5.76
CA ALA A 503 -17.46 2.56 6.65
C ALA A 503 -18.72 1.69 6.81
N THR A 504 -18.80 0.60 6.04
CA THR A 504 -19.94 -0.33 6.17
C THR A 504 -19.97 -1.03 7.53
N HIS A 505 -21.08 -0.89 8.27
CA HIS A 505 -21.28 -1.58 9.55
C HIS A 505 -21.74 -3.02 9.31
N GLY A 506 -20.82 -3.98 9.47
CA GLY A 506 -21.15 -5.40 9.43
C GLY A 506 -22.07 -5.80 10.58
N SER A 507 -23.21 -6.43 10.27
CA SER A 507 -24.19 -6.89 11.26
C SER A 507 -23.56 -7.93 12.21
N GLY A 508 -23.26 -7.52 13.45
CA GLY A 508 -22.57 -8.34 14.44
C GLY A 508 -21.20 -7.80 14.91
N GLY A 509 -20.87 -6.53 14.66
CA GLY A 509 -19.72 -5.86 15.28
C GLY A 509 -18.36 -6.20 14.67
N LYS A 510 -18.32 -6.99 13.58
CA LYS A 510 -17.13 -7.13 12.72
C LYS A 510 -17.16 -6.02 11.68
N LYS A 511 -16.01 -5.37 11.44
CA LYS A 511 -15.88 -4.31 10.41
C LYS A 511 -16.33 -4.86 9.05
N GLY A 512 -17.17 -4.11 8.33
CA GLY A 512 -17.64 -4.51 7.00
C GLY A 512 -16.56 -4.35 5.92
N ALA A 513 -16.94 -4.67 4.69
CA ALA A 513 -16.10 -4.52 3.51
C ALA A 513 -15.81 -3.03 3.21
N LYS A 514 -14.85 -2.76 2.31
CA LYS A 514 -14.80 -1.46 1.62
C LYS A 514 -16.13 -1.25 0.90
N ALA A 515 -16.69 -0.03 0.95
CA ALA A 515 -17.68 0.37 -0.03
C ALA A 515 -16.99 0.51 -1.41
N SER A 516 -17.70 0.25 -2.50
CA SER A 516 -17.13 0.37 -3.85
C SER A 516 -16.81 1.83 -4.21
N THR A 517 -17.69 2.76 -3.83
CA THR A 517 -17.50 4.20 -4.08
C THR A 517 -16.55 4.83 -3.07
N SER A 518 -15.38 5.28 -3.53
CA SER A 518 -14.56 6.26 -2.81
C SER A 518 -15.10 7.68 -3.05
N LEU A 519 -14.97 8.55 -2.05
CA LEU A 519 -14.95 9.99 -2.29
C LEU A 519 -13.73 10.35 -3.16
N LYS A 520 -13.85 11.37 -4.02
CA LYS A 520 -12.78 11.84 -4.91
C LYS A 520 -12.32 13.23 -4.48
N PHE A 521 -11.00 13.43 -4.43
CA PHE A 521 -10.36 14.70 -4.10
C PHE A 521 -9.15 14.91 -5.01
N GLY A 522 -8.99 16.11 -5.57
CA GLY A 522 -7.93 16.43 -6.53
C GLY A 522 -6.60 16.78 -5.88
N THR A 523 -6.62 17.26 -4.65
CA THR A 523 -5.43 17.70 -3.89
C THR A 523 -5.35 17.05 -2.50
N GLU A 524 -4.15 17.03 -1.92
CA GLU A 524 -3.98 16.60 -0.53
C GLU A 524 -4.80 17.48 0.44
N LYS A 525 -4.94 18.78 0.15
CA LYS A 525 -5.60 19.75 1.03
C LYS A 525 -7.09 19.46 1.18
N GLU A 526 -7.79 19.12 0.10
CA GLU A 526 -9.20 18.73 0.14
C GLU A 526 -9.45 17.54 1.10
N VAL A 527 -8.54 16.56 1.13
CA VAL A 527 -8.63 15.41 2.06
C VAL A 527 -8.51 15.86 3.51
N PHE A 528 -7.60 16.80 3.80
CA PHE A 528 -7.40 17.36 5.13
C PHE A 528 -8.61 18.20 5.56
N ASP A 529 -9.09 19.10 4.69
CA ASP A 529 -10.26 19.94 4.91
C ASP A 529 -11.51 19.08 5.18
N PHE A 530 -11.77 18.03 4.37
CA PHE A 530 -12.87 17.09 4.56
C PHE A 530 -12.78 16.33 5.90
N LEU A 531 -11.59 15.86 6.26
CA LEU A 531 -11.35 15.22 7.55
C LEU A 531 -11.44 16.21 8.72
N GLY A 532 -11.41 17.53 8.47
CA GLY A 532 -11.38 18.56 9.50
C GLY A 532 -10.06 18.57 10.28
N PHE A 533 -8.96 18.19 9.60
CA PHE A 533 -7.62 18.21 10.16
C PHE A 533 -6.88 19.45 9.63
N PRO A 534 -6.15 20.21 10.48
CA PRO A 534 -5.38 21.36 10.00
C PRO A 534 -4.44 20.97 8.87
N TRP A 535 -4.46 21.74 7.78
CA TRP A 535 -3.48 21.59 6.70
C TRP A 535 -2.07 21.78 7.25
N PHE A 536 -1.16 20.92 6.81
CA PHE A 536 0.26 20.99 7.11
C PHE A 536 1.05 20.78 5.82
N GLU A 537 1.97 21.70 5.54
CA GLU A 537 2.92 21.54 4.45
C GLU A 537 3.80 20.31 4.69
N PRO A 538 4.30 19.62 3.64
CA PRO A 538 4.98 18.34 3.80
C PRO A 538 6.12 18.33 4.83
N HIS A 539 6.87 19.42 4.96
CA HIS A 539 7.96 19.56 5.93
C HIS A 539 7.48 19.67 7.40
N GLU A 540 6.25 20.16 7.63
CA GLU A 540 5.63 20.26 8.95
C GLU A 540 5.09 18.90 9.46
N ARG A 541 4.87 17.93 8.57
CA ARG A 541 4.28 16.60 8.84
C ARG A 541 5.19 15.64 9.64
N ASN A 542 6.22 16.18 10.30
CA ASN A 542 7.05 15.48 11.28
C ASN A 542 6.40 15.62 12.69
N LEU A 543 5.29 14.89 12.89
CA LEU A 543 4.36 14.94 14.04
C LEU A 543 4.48 13.77 15.03
#